data_AF-A0A3B3Q6B9-F1
#
_entry.id   AF-A0A3B3Q6B9-F1
#
_cell.length_a   1.000
_cell.length_b   1.000
_cell.length_c   1.000
_cell.angle_alpha   90.00
_cell.angle_beta   90.00
_cell.angle_gamma   90.00
#
_symmetry.space_group_name_H-M   'P 1'
#
loop_
_entity.id
_entity.type
_entity.pdbx_description
1 polymer ?
#
loop_
_entity_poly.entity_id
_entity_poly.type
_entity_poly.pdbx_seq_one_letter_code
_entity_poly.pdbx_strand_id
1 'polypeptide(L)'
;MVQAAAVGFHVLKTDSTMEIHPICTKLCQHKPHDLKDDVSEKQCPVTVNPRHMKKAFKVMNELRSQNLLCDVTIVAEDVEFAAHRVVLAAGSPYFHAMFTGEMSESRAKRIRIKEMDGWTLGTLIDYVYTAEIQVTEENVQVLLPAAGLLQLQDVKKACCEFLSSQLHPTNCLGIRAFADLHACTELLNQANTFAEQHFSEVVQSEEFLNLGIEQVCSLIASDKLTIPSEEKVFEAVIVWVTHDKDVRQEHMSHLMEHVRLPLLSREYLVQRVEEETLVKNSSACKDYLIEAMKYHLLPADQRSMMKTIRTRMRTPISLPKVMVVVGGQAPKAIRSVECYDFEEERWYQVAELPSRRCRAGVVYMGGIVYAVGGFNGSLRVRTVDSYEPAKDHWTCVASMQDRRSTLGSAVLSGLLYAVGGFDGSTGLSSVEAYNAKTNEWFHIVPMNTRRSSVGVGVVGGMLYAVGGYDGATRQCLSTVEAYNPKTNEWTYISEMSTRRSGAGVGVLKGLLYAVGGHDGPLVRKSCEVYDPTVNAWKQVADMNMCRRNAGVCAVGNLLYVIGGDDGSCNLASVEYYNPGTDKWTLLPSCMSTGRSYAGVTVIDKPL
;
A
#
# COMPACT_ATOMS: atom_id res chain seq x y z
N MET A 1 -53.56 13.15 4.53
CA MET A 1 -54.75 12.86 5.36
C MET A 1 -54.63 11.41 5.77
N VAL A 2 -54.22 11.06 6.99
CA VAL A 2 -54.99 11.19 8.24
C VAL A 2 -54.00 11.37 9.40
N GLN A 3 -54.31 12.29 10.32
CA GLN A 3 -53.58 12.55 11.57
C GLN A 3 -53.90 11.48 12.61
N ALA A 4 -52.89 11.02 13.35
CA ALA A 4 -53.07 10.45 14.68
C ALA A 4 -51.84 10.72 15.58
N ALA A 5 -52.14 11.42 16.66
CA ALA A 5 -51.56 11.53 18.00
C ALA A 5 -50.08 11.15 18.30
N ALA A 6 -49.46 12.09 19.01
CA ALA A 6 -48.11 12.10 19.55
C ALA A 6 -47.91 11.18 20.78
N VAL A 7 -46.73 10.57 20.87
CA VAL A 7 -46.04 10.22 22.13
C VAL A 7 -44.54 10.40 21.91
N GLY A 8 -43.88 11.14 22.81
CA GLY A 8 -42.46 11.45 22.74
C GLY A 8 -41.55 10.26 23.07
N PHE A 9 -40.49 10.09 22.28
CA PHE A 9 -39.43 9.12 22.52
C PHE A 9 -38.38 9.69 23.50
N HIS A 10 -38.26 9.07 24.66
CA HIS A 10 -37.09 9.13 25.51
C HIS A 10 -36.08 8.06 25.06
N VAL A 11 -34.83 8.46 24.87
CA VAL A 11 -33.71 7.58 24.52
C VAL A 11 -33.32 6.78 25.76
N LEU A 12 -33.52 5.47 25.73
CA LEU A 12 -32.91 4.50 26.64
C LEU A 12 -32.03 3.56 25.80
N LYS A 13 -30.73 3.53 26.12
CA LYS A 13 -29.80 2.48 25.69
C LYS A 13 -30.15 1.20 26.46
N THR A 14 -30.34 0.11 25.75
CA THR A 14 -30.37 -1.25 26.32
C THR A 14 -29.55 -2.16 25.42
N ASP A 15 -28.39 -2.60 25.94
CA ASP A 15 -27.72 -3.82 25.51
C ASP A 15 -28.48 -5.01 26.10
N SER A 16 -28.83 -5.99 25.26
CA SER A 16 -29.40 -7.26 25.70
C SER A 16 -28.73 -8.41 24.95
N THR A 17 -27.80 -9.08 25.62
CA THR A 17 -27.29 -10.42 25.28
C THR A 17 -28.19 -11.48 25.92
N MET A 18 -28.48 -12.53 25.15
CA MET A 18 -29.34 -13.66 25.51
C MET A 18 -28.69 -14.58 26.54
N GLU A 19 -29.50 -15.00 27.52
CA GLU A 19 -29.17 -15.97 28.57
C GLU A 19 -29.13 -17.42 28.04
N ILE A 20 -28.16 -18.21 28.53
CA ILE A 20 -28.30 -19.67 28.71
C ILE A 20 -27.83 -20.00 30.14
N HIS A 21 -28.71 -20.69 30.87
CA HIS A 21 -28.57 -21.13 32.26
C HIS A 21 -27.32 -22.00 32.55
N PRO A 22 -26.81 -21.93 33.79
CA PRO A 22 -26.44 -23.14 34.51
C PRO A 22 -27.09 -23.20 35.90
N ILE A 23 -27.70 -24.35 36.18
CA ILE A 23 -28.16 -24.74 37.52
C ILE A 23 -26.99 -25.37 38.28
N CYS A 24 -26.96 -25.07 39.58
CA CYS A 24 -26.24 -25.72 40.66
C CYS A 24 -24.81 -25.24 40.96
N THR A 25 -24.73 -24.16 41.74
CA THR A 25 -23.93 -24.16 42.97
C THR A 25 -24.53 -23.17 43.96
N LYS A 26 -25.24 -23.69 44.96
CA LYS A 26 -25.71 -22.95 46.13
C LYS A 26 -24.82 -23.33 47.31
N LEU A 27 -24.68 -22.34 48.22
CA LEU A 27 -24.08 -22.36 49.56
C LEU A 27 -22.58 -21.99 49.55
N CYS A 28 -22.10 -20.88 50.11
CA CYS A 28 -22.66 -19.88 51.02
C CYS A 28 -21.93 -18.54 50.83
N GLN A 29 -22.66 -17.42 50.89
CA GLN A 29 -22.11 -16.10 51.17
C GLN A 29 -22.11 -15.90 52.69
N HIS A 30 -21.06 -15.33 53.29
CA HIS A 30 -21.14 -14.43 54.44
C HIS A 30 -19.92 -13.47 54.50
N LYS A 31 -20.20 -12.26 55.02
CA LYS A 31 -19.43 -11.00 55.00
C LYS A 31 -18.14 -11.00 55.87
N PRO A 32 -17.25 -9.99 55.70
CA PRO A 32 -15.89 -10.00 56.24
C PRO A 32 -15.85 -9.56 57.71
N HIS A 33 -15.08 -10.28 58.52
CA HIS A 33 -14.63 -9.82 59.83
C HIS A 33 -13.12 -10.07 59.95
N ASP A 34 -12.40 -9.03 60.34
CA ASP A 34 -10.99 -9.04 60.69
C ASP A 34 -10.64 -10.19 61.62
N LEU A 35 -9.65 -11.00 61.25
CA LEU A 35 -8.71 -11.69 62.14
C LEU A 35 -7.49 -12.09 61.29
N LYS A 36 -6.32 -11.59 61.69
CA LYS A 36 -5.03 -12.08 61.20
C LYS A 36 -4.90 -13.53 61.63
N ASP A 37 -4.77 -14.45 60.68
CA ASP A 37 -3.99 -15.68 60.85
C ASP A 37 -3.59 -16.27 59.50
N ASP A 38 -2.36 -16.75 59.51
CA ASP A 38 -1.50 -17.19 58.42
C ASP A 38 -1.98 -18.54 57.85
N VAL A 39 -2.66 -18.57 56.70
CA VAL A 39 -2.81 -19.81 55.90
C VAL A 39 -2.77 -19.48 54.40
N SER A 40 -1.67 -19.85 53.77
CA SER A 40 -1.48 -19.88 52.32
C SER A 40 -2.54 -20.74 51.64
N GLU A 41 -3.40 -20.15 50.82
CA GLU A 41 -4.21 -20.89 49.84
C GLU A 41 -3.26 -21.53 48.82
N LYS A 42 -3.00 -22.83 49.01
CA LYS A 42 -2.34 -23.66 48.00
C LYS A 42 -3.25 -23.77 46.78
N GLN A 43 -3.02 -22.96 45.75
CA GLN A 43 -3.50 -23.26 44.40
C GLN A 43 -2.90 -24.61 43.99
N CYS A 44 -3.72 -25.64 43.92
CA CYS A 44 -3.31 -26.94 43.38
C CYS A 44 -2.83 -26.74 41.92
N PRO A 45 -1.63 -27.22 41.55
CA PRO A 45 -1.14 -27.07 40.19
C PRO A 45 -1.99 -27.89 39.22
N VAL A 46 -2.67 -27.23 38.27
CA VAL A 46 -3.34 -27.89 37.16
C VAL A 46 -2.27 -28.42 36.20
N THR A 47 -2.21 -29.74 36.04
CA THR A 47 -1.28 -30.38 35.09
C THR A 47 -1.97 -30.58 33.75
N VAL A 48 -1.55 -29.85 32.72
CA VAL A 48 -2.07 -29.99 31.34
C VAL A 48 -1.05 -30.78 30.52
N ASN A 49 -1.45 -31.96 30.00
CA ASN A 49 -0.62 -32.74 29.09
C ASN A 49 -1.02 -32.44 27.63
N PRO A 50 -0.25 -31.62 26.88
CA PRO A 50 -0.61 -31.22 25.52
C PRO A 50 -0.63 -32.38 24.52
N ARG A 51 -0.01 -33.53 24.85
CA ARG A 51 0.01 -34.72 23.99
C ARG A 51 -1.19 -35.65 24.20
N HIS A 52 -1.97 -35.46 25.26
CA HIS A 52 -3.07 -36.37 25.59
C HIS A 52 -4.13 -36.41 24.48
N MET A 53 -4.60 -35.24 24.03
CA MET A 53 -5.61 -35.14 22.97
C MET A 53 -5.10 -35.74 21.65
N LYS A 54 -3.87 -35.38 21.22
CA LYS A 54 -3.27 -35.93 19.99
C LYS A 54 -3.14 -37.45 20.04
N LYS A 55 -2.75 -38.03 21.18
CA LYS A 55 -2.69 -39.49 21.36
C LYS A 55 -4.08 -40.14 21.31
N ALA A 56 -5.07 -39.56 21.98
CA ALA A 56 -6.43 -40.08 22.00
C ALA A 56 -7.05 -40.10 20.60
N PHE A 57 -6.95 -39.00 19.85
CA PHE A 57 -7.44 -38.93 18.47
C PHE A 57 -6.71 -39.87 17.52
N LYS A 58 -5.39 -40.06 17.71
CA LYS A 58 -4.64 -41.07 16.96
C LYS A 58 -5.21 -42.47 17.18
N VAL A 59 -5.48 -42.86 18.42
CA VAL A 59 -6.08 -44.17 18.75
C VAL A 59 -7.50 -44.28 18.18
N MET A 60 -8.32 -43.22 18.26
CA MET A 60 -9.66 -43.22 17.67
C MET A 60 -9.62 -43.38 16.14
N ASN A 61 -8.62 -42.82 15.47
CA ASN A 61 -8.41 -43.02 14.04
C ASN A 61 -7.96 -44.46 13.70
N GLU A 62 -7.08 -45.04 14.52
CA GLU A 62 -6.68 -46.46 14.40
C GLU A 62 -7.88 -47.39 14.55
N LEU A 63 -8.75 -47.16 15.55
CA LEU A 63 -10.00 -47.92 15.74
C LEU A 63 -10.93 -47.80 14.52
N ARG A 64 -11.08 -46.58 13.97
CA ARG A 64 -11.87 -46.34 12.75
C ARG A 64 -11.35 -47.17 11.57
N SER A 65 -10.02 -47.19 11.35
CA SER A 65 -9.41 -47.95 10.24
C SER A 65 -9.64 -49.46 10.32
N GLN A 66 -9.89 -49.98 11.53
CA GLN A 66 -10.21 -51.38 11.79
C GLN A 66 -11.72 -51.67 11.88
N ASN A 67 -12.57 -50.66 11.61
CA ASN A 67 -14.03 -50.72 11.81
C ASN A 67 -14.45 -51.13 13.23
N LEU A 68 -13.63 -50.79 14.24
CA LEU A 68 -13.93 -51.07 15.64
C LEU A 68 -14.68 -49.91 16.27
N LEU A 69 -15.78 -50.21 16.98
CA LEU A 69 -16.62 -49.24 17.69
C LEU A 69 -17.29 -48.17 16.81
N CYS A 70 -17.22 -48.29 15.49
CA CYS A 70 -17.95 -47.43 14.56
C CYS A 70 -19.48 -47.66 14.70
N ASP A 71 -20.21 -46.59 14.99
CA ASP A 71 -21.66 -46.60 15.24
C ASP A 71 -22.47 -45.93 14.11
N VAL A 72 -21.80 -45.40 13.09
CA VAL A 72 -22.41 -44.83 11.90
C VAL A 72 -21.58 -45.09 10.63
N THR A 73 -22.28 -45.24 9.51
CA THR A 73 -21.69 -45.26 8.16
C THR A 73 -22.20 -44.05 7.38
N ILE A 74 -21.29 -43.16 6.99
CA ILE A 74 -21.59 -42.02 6.12
C ILE A 74 -21.31 -42.42 4.68
N VAL A 75 -22.25 -42.13 3.78
CA VAL A 75 -22.18 -42.50 2.37
C VAL A 75 -22.21 -41.23 1.54
N ALA A 76 -21.21 -41.04 0.69
CA ALA A 76 -21.21 -40.05 -0.38
C ALA A 76 -20.97 -40.78 -1.70
N GLU A 77 -21.83 -40.50 -2.69
CA GLU A 77 -21.87 -41.25 -3.94
C GLU A 77 -21.91 -42.77 -3.72
N ASP A 78 -20.85 -43.48 -4.14
CA ASP A 78 -20.66 -44.94 -4.02
C ASP A 78 -19.60 -45.31 -2.97
N VAL A 79 -19.11 -44.33 -2.19
CA VAL A 79 -18.08 -44.54 -1.16
C VAL A 79 -18.71 -44.54 0.24
N GLU A 80 -18.35 -45.54 1.05
CA GLU A 80 -18.84 -45.72 2.41
C GLU A 80 -17.73 -45.49 3.46
N PHE A 81 -18.02 -44.67 4.47
CA PHE A 81 -17.10 -44.33 5.55
C PHE A 81 -17.68 -44.75 6.89
N ALA A 82 -17.06 -45.75 7.52
CA ALA A 82 -17.36 -46.09 8.92
C ALA A 82 -16.75 -45.03 9.85
N ALA A 83 -17.53 -44.54 10.81
CA ALA A 83 -17.11 -43.50 11.73
C ALA A 83 -17.80 -43.61 13.10
N HIS A 84 -17.29 -42.82 14.04
CA HIS A 84 -17.86 -42.62 15.36
C HIS A 84 -18.67 -41.32 15.40
N ARG A 85 -19.95 -41.39 15.76
CA ARG A 85 -20.85 -40.22 15.89
C ARG A 85 -20.28 -39.15 16.79
N VAL A 86 -19.71 -39.55 17.93
CA VAL A 86 -19.15 -38.63 18.91
C VAL A 86 -17.98 -37.82 18.35
N VAL A 87 -17.13 -38.44 17.53
CA VAL A 87 -15.97 -37.78 16.95
C VAL A 87 -16.41 -36.79 15.86
N LEU A 88 -17.32 -37.21 14.99
CA LEU A 88 -17.89 -36.36 13.96
C LEU A 88 -18.68 -35.18 14.56
N ALA A 89 -19.50 -35.41 15.58
CA ALA A 89 -20.24 -34.35 16.28
C ALA A 89 -19.33 -33.41 17.06
N ALA A 90 -18.19 -33.88 17.57
CA ALA A 90 -17.21 -33.02 18.24
C ALA A 90 -16.46 -32.13 17.24
N GLY A 91 -16.16 -32.65 16.05
CA GLY A 91 -15.40 -31.93 15.02
C GLY A 91 -16.22 -31.06 14.07
N SER A 92 -17.54 -31.30 13.95
CA SER A 92 -18.40 -30.61 13.00
C SER A 92 -19.76 -30.25 13.62
N PRO A 93 -20.12 -28.95 13.66
CA PRO A 93 -21.43 -28.51 14.10
C PRO A 93 -22.59 -29.09 13.26
N TYR A 94 -22.34 -29.35 11.97
CA TYR A 94 -23.31 -30.00 11.09
C TYR A 94 -23.64 -31.43 11.56
N PHE A 95 -22.61 -32.25 11.82
CA PHE A 95 -22.82 -33.60 12.34
C PHE A 95 -23.36 -33.60 13.77
N HIS A 96 -22.97 -32.60 14.59
CA HIS A 96 -23.55 -32.41 15.91
C HIS A 96 -25.06 -32.27 15.82
N ALA A 97 -25.55 -31.28 15.06
CA ALA A 97 -26.97 -31.03 14.87
C ALA A 97 -27.71 -32.25 14.27
N MET A 98 -27.07 -32.95 13.33
CA MET A 98 -27.63 -34.15 12.71
C MET A 98 -27.82 -35.30 13.71
N PHE A 99 -26.86 -35.53 14.61
CA PHE A 99 -26.91 -36.66 15.55
C PHE A 99 -27.67 -36.37 16.84
N THR A 100 -27.75 -35.11 17.26
CA THR A 100 -28.48 -34.70 18.46
C THR A 100 -29.90 -34.20 18.18
N GLY A 101 -30.29 -34.02 16.92
CA GLY A 101 -31.63 -33.61 16.53
C GLY A 101 -32.67 -34.74 16.60
N GLU A 102 -33.94 -34.40 16.39
CA GLU A 102 -35.06 -35.37 16.40
C GLU A 102 -35.36 -35.99 15.02
N MET A 103 -34.54 -35.69 14.00
CA MET A 103 -34.74 -36.17 12.62
C MET A 103 -34.42 -37.66 12.46
N SER A 104 -34.90 -38.29 11.38
CA SER A 104 -34.69 -39.72 11.08
C SER A 104 -33.22 -40.14 11.04
N GLU A 105 -32.36 -39.23 10.59
CA GLU A 105 -30.92 -39.35 10.45
C GLU A 105 -30.24 -39.54 11.80
N SER A 106 -30.81 -38.97 12.87
CA SER A 106 -30.34 -39.15 14.25
C SER A 106 -30.42 -40.59 14.73
N ARG A 107 -31.25 -41.45 14.10
CA ARG A 107 -31.42 -42.87 14.45
C ARG A 107 -30.91 -43.83 13.38
N ALA A 108 -30.54 -43.30 12.21
CA ALA A 108 -30.05 -44.11 11.10
C ALA A 108 -28.59 -44.55 11.34
N LYS A 109 -28.32 -45.83 11.06
CA LYS A 109 -26.95 -46.37 11.03
C LYS A 109 -26.21 -46.03 9.74
N ARG A 110 -26.93 -45.74 8.66
CA ARG A 110 -26.39 -45.41 7.35
C ARG A 110 -26.99 -44.09 6.88
N ILE A 111 -26.16 -43.09 6.64
CA ILE A 111 -26.59 -41.73 6.31
C ILE A 111 -25.95 -41.33 4.99
N ARG A 112 -26.75 -40.82 4.04
CA ARG A 112 -26.28 -40.41 2.72
C ARG A 112 -26.20 -38.90 2.59
N ILE A 113 -25.02 -38.38 2.28
CA ILE A 113 -24.79 -36.97 1.95
C ILE A 113 -24.86 -36.85 0.43
N LYS A 114 -25.82 -36.05 -0.09
CA LYS A 114 -26.11 -35.99 -1.53
C LYS A 114 -25.29 -34.94 -2.28
N GLU A 115 -24.78 -33.92 -1.59
CA GLU A 115 -24.17 -32.73 -2.21
C GLU A 115 -22.63 -32.78 -2.25
N MET A 116 -22.03 -33.95 -2.04
CA MET A 116 -20.57 -34.09 -1.91
C MET A 116 -20.08 -35.36 -2.58
N ASP A 117 -18.91 -35.28 -3.22
CA ASP A 117 -18.21 -36.43 -3.76
C ASP A 117 -17.56 -37.26 -2.64
N GLY A 118 -17.35 -38.55 -2.92
CA GLY A 118 -16.79 -39.48 -1.94
C GLY A 118 -15.39 -39.07 -1.45
N TRP A 119 -14.54 -38.55 -2.33
CA TRP A 119 -13.14 -38.27 -2.01
C TRP A 119 -12.98 -37.04 -1.11
N THR A 120 -13.70 -35.95 -1.40
CA THR A 120 -13.76 -34.75 -0.57
C THR A 120 -14.33 -35.05 0.80
N LEU A 121 -15.42 -35.83 0.87
CA LEU A 121 -15.96 -36.26 2.16
C LEU A 121 -14.95 -37.08 2.95
N GLY A 122 -14.24 -38.00 2.29
CA GLY A 122 -13.19 -38.81 2.92
C GLY A 122 -12.10 -37.94 3.54
N THR A 123 -11.63 -36.93 2.81
CA THR A 123 -10.58 -36.00 3.27
C THR A 123 -11.05 -35.16 4.46
N LEU A 124 -12.32 -34.71 4.45
CA LEU A 124 -12.90 -33.95 5.57
C LEU A 124 -13.13 -34.83 6.81
N ILE A 125 -13.55 -36.09 6.62
CA ILE A 125 -13.64 -37.06 7.71
C ILE A 125 -12.24 -37.34 8.27
N ASP A 126 -11.24 -37.56 7.42
CA ASP A 126 -9.86 -37.78 7.86
C ASP A 126 -9.35 -36.57 8.66
N TYR A 127 -9.60 -35.34 8.19
CA TYR A 127 -9.30 -34.11 8.93
C TYR A 127 -9.94 -34.07 10.32
N VAL A 128 -11.19 -34.50 10.49
CA VAL A 128 -11.84 -34.56 11.81
C VAL A 128 -11.11 -35.49 12.78
N TYR A 129 -10.43 -36.53 12.27
CA TYR A 129 -9.66 -37.46 13.11
C TYR A 129 -8.17 -37.06 13.27
N THR A 130 -7.57 -36.42 12.27
CA THR A 130 -6.12 -36.13 12.22
C THR A 130 -5.77 -34.68 12.55
N ALA A 131 -6.72 -33.75 12.38
CA ALA A 131 -6.51 -32.30 12.32
C ALA A 131 -5.53 -31.85 11.23
N GLU A 132 -5.33 -32.66 10.18
CA GLU A 132 -4.42 -32.38 9.07
C GLU A 132 -5.22 -32.36 7.76
N ILE A 133 -5.03 -31.30 6.96
CA ILE A 133 -5.66 -31.14 5.65
C ILE A 133 -4.69 -30.52 4.66
N GLN A 134 -4.66 -31.07 3.44
CA GLN A 134 -3.83 -30.57 2.36
C GLN A 134 -4.72 -29.90 1.33
N VAL A 135 -4.55 -28.59 1.14
CA VAL A 135 -5.25 -27.81 0.12
C VAL A 135 -4.35 -27.69 -1.11
N THR A 136 -4.90 -27.99 -2.28
CA THR A 136 -4.23 -27.97 -3.58
C THR A 136 -5.12 -27.27 -4.61
N GLU A 137 -4.54 -26.89 -5.76
CA GLU A 137 -5.30 -26.28 -6.87
C GLU A 137 -6.43 -27.19 -7.38
N GLU A 138 -6.21 -28.50 -7.36
CA GLU A 138 -7.17 -29.50 -7.85
C GLU A 138 -8.36 -29.70 -6.90
N ASN A 139 -8.16 -29.53 -5.57
CA ASN A 139 -9.20 -29.84 -4.59
C ASN A 139 -9.93 -28.62 -4.03
N VAL A 140 -9.35 -27.42 -4.09
CA VAL A 140 -9.88 -26.25 -3.36
C VAL A 140 -11.31 -25.87 -3.78
N GLN A 141 -11.66 -26.08 -5.05
CA GLN A 141 -12.99 -25.76 -5.60
C GLN A 141 -14.10 -26.64 -5.01
N VAL A 142 -13.83 -27.91 -4.75
CA VAL A 142 -14.80 -28.85 -4.14
C VAL A 142 -14.70 -28.85 -2.62
N LEU A 143 -13.51 -28.58 -2.08
CA LEU A 143 -13.23 -28.63 -0.65
C LEU A 143 -13.84 -27.45 0.11
N LEU A 144 -13.76 -26.22 -0.42
CA LEU A 144 -14.28 -25.03 0.25
C LEU A 144 -15.81 -25.08 0.46
N PRO A 145 -16.64 -25.43 -0.54
CA PRO A 145 -18.08 -25.55 -0.37
C PRO A 145 -18.45 -26.69 0.60
N ALA A 146 -17.75 -27.83 0.48
CA ALA A 146 -17.94 -28.97 1.37
C ALA A 146 -17.60 -28.65 2.84
N ALA A 147 -16.50 -27.93 3.09
CA ALA A 147 -16.14 -27.43 4.41
C ALA A 147 -17.19 -26.44 4.94
N GLY A 148 -17.75 -25.59 4.06
CA GLY A 148 -18.87 -24.71 4.39
C GLY A 148 -20.12 -25.47 4.81
N LEU A 149 -20.51 -26.50 4.07
CA LEU A 149 -21.66 -27.36 4.35
C LEU A 149 -21.50 -28.09 5.70
N LEU A 150 -20.33 -28.69 5.94
CA LEU A 150 -20.01 -29.37 7.20
C LEU A 150 -19.63 -28.41 8.34
N GLN A 151 -19.66 -27.09 8.10
CA GLN A 151 -19.32 -26.03 9.04
C GLN A 151 -17.93 -26.16 9.67
N LEU A 152 -16.95 -26.65 8.91
CA LEU A 152 -15.55 -26.75 9.31
C LEU A 152 -14.82 -25.43 9.00
N GLN A 153 -14.86 -24.48 9.94
CA GLN A 153 -14.35 -23.11 9.72
C GLN A 153 -12.84 -23.06 9.49
N ASP A 154 -12.06 -23.89 10.18
CA ASP A 154 -10.60 -23.92 10.02
C ASP A 154 -10.19 -24.38 8.61
N VAL A 155 -10.90 -25.36 8.06
CA VAL A 155 -10.70 -25.82 6.67
C VAL A 155 -11.13 -24.74 5.68
N LYS A 156 -12.30 -24.12 5.90
CA LYS A 156 -12.76 -23.00 5.07
C LYS A 156 -11.74 -21.87 5.04
N LYS A 157 -11.15 -21.53 6.20
CA LYS A 157 -10.11 -20.51 6.34
C LYS A 157 -8.85 -20.91 5.58
N ALA A 158 -8.36 -22.14 5.74
CA ALA A 158 -7.19 -22.63 5.01
C ALA A 158 -7.39 -22.59 3.47
N CYS A 159 -8.59 -22.94 2.99
CA CYS A 159 -8.93 -22.79 1.57
C CYS A 159 -8.93 -21.33 1.11
N CYS A 160 -9.45 -20.41 1.93
CA CYS A 160 -9.41 -18.97 1.62
C CYS A 160 -7.97 -18.44 1.58
N GLU A 161 -7.13 -18.77 2.56
CA GLU A 161 -5.72 -18.38 2.61
C GLU A 161 -4.94 -18.92 1.40
N PHE A 162 -5.22 -20.16 0.98
CA PHE A 162 -4.65 -20.74 -0.23
C PHE A 162 -5.04 -19.94 -1.48
N LEU A 163 -6.34 -19.68 -1.68
CA LEU A 163 -6.83 -18.89 -2.83
C LEU A 163 -6.27 -17.47 -2.85
N SER A 164 -6.17 -16.82 -1.69
CA SER A 164 -5.55 -15.49 -1.54
C SER A 164 -4.09 -15.49 -1.99
N SER A 165 -3.33 -16.55 -1.69
CA SER A 165 -1.93 -16.68 -2.10
C SER A 165 -1.73 -16.93 -3.60
N GLN A 166 -2.80 -17.34 -4.31
CA GLN A 166 -2.79 -17.69 -5.74
C GLN A 166 -3.50 -16.65 -6.62
N LEU A 167 -3.78 -15.44 -6.10
CA LEU A 167 -4.38 -14.36 -6.87
C LEU A 167 -3.47 -13.93 -8.03
N HIS A 168 -4.01 -13.98 -9.24
CA HIS A 168 -3.33 -13.62 -10.48
C HIS A 168 -4.29 -12.83 -11.39
N PRO A 169 -3.82 -11.91 -12.25
CA PRO A 169 -4.69 -11.13 -13.14
C PRO A 169 -5.63 -11.97 -14.02
N THR A 170 -5.26 -13.22 -14.32
CA THR A 170 -6.05 -14.13 -15.16
C THR A 170 -7.07 -14.99 -14.40
N ASN A 171 -7.03 -15.04 -13.07
CA ASN A 171 -7.93 -15.89 -12.25
C ASN A 171 -8.69 -15.10 -11.16
N CYS A 172 -8.33 -13.84 -10.94
CA CYS A 172 -8.86 -13.07 -9.81
C CYS A 172 -10.37 -12.82 -9.90
N LEU A 173 -10.93 -12.75 -11.12
CA LEU A 173 -12.36 -12.55 -11.32
C LEU A 173 -13.13 -13.85 -11.05
N GLY A 174 -12.56 -15.00 -11.43
CA GLY A 174 -13.05 -16.32 -11.07
C GLY A 174 -13.04 -16.54 -9.55
N ILE A 175 -11.92 -16.26 -8.88
CA ILE A 175 -11.79 -16.35 -7.42
C ILE A 175 -12.78 -15.39 -6.73
N ARG A 176 -12.96 -14.18 -7.27
CA ARG A 176 -13.95 -13.22 -6.78
C ARG A 176 -15.37 -13.78 -6.84
N ALA A 177 -15.77 -14.32 -8.00
CA ALA A 177 -17.11 -14.90 -8.18
C ALA A 177 -17.32 -16.13 -7.27
N PHE A 178 -16.29 -16.96 -7.13
CA PHE A 178 -16.31 -18.11 -6.24
C PHE A 178 -16.44 -17.70 -4.76
N ALA A 179 -15.72 -16.65 -4.34
CA ALA A 179 -15.81 -16.12 -2.99
C ALA A 179 -17.20 -15.53 -2.69
N ASP A 180 -17.82 -14.85 -3.65
CA ASP A 180 -19.19 -14.32 -3.53
C ASP A 180 -20.21 -15.47 -3.39
N LEU A 181 -20.11 -16.49 -4.24
CA LEU A 181 -20.99 -17.66 -4.23
C LEU A 181 -20.98 -18.40 -2.88
N HIS A 182 -19.83 -18.45 -2.20
CA HIS A 182 -19.66 -19.15 -0.93
C HIS A 182 -19.63 -18.22 0.30
N ALA A 183 -20.04 -16.95 0.12
CA ALA A 183 -20.09 -15.92 1.15
C ALA A 183 -18.76 -15.78 1.94
N CYS A 184 -17.64 -15.88 1.24
CA CYS A 184 -16.29 -15.66 1.78
C CYS A 184 -15.93 -14.17 1.67
N THR A 185 -16.43 -13.35 2.59
CA THR A 185 -16.33 -11.89 2.52
C THR A 185 -14.88 -11.37 2.50
N GLU A 186 -13.98 -11.99 3.26
CA GLU A 186 -12.56 -11.59 3.31
C GLU A 186 -11.86 -11.85 1.98
N LEU A 187 -12.00 -13.07 1.43
CA LEU A 187 -11.45 -13.44 0.13
C LEU A 187 -12.07 -12.59 -1.00
N LEU A 188 -13.38 -12.33 -0.94
CA LEU A 188 -14.08 -11.47 -1.90
C LEU A 188 -13.49 -10.05 -1.91
N ASN A 189 -13.24 -9.47 -0.74
CA ASN A 189 -12.64 -8.14 -0.62
C ASN A 189 -11.20 -8.10 -1.13
N GLN A 190 -10.41 -9.14 -0.85
CA GLN A 190 -9.03 -9.27 -1.34
C GLN A 190 -9.00 -9.40 -2.86
N ALA A 191 -9.81 -10.30 -3.44
CA ALA A 191 -9.91 -10.48 -4.88
C ALA A 191 -10.43 -9.21 -5.60
N ASN A 192 -11.40 -8.50 -5.00
CA ASN A 192 -11.86 -7.20 -5.51
C ASN A 192 -10.73 -6.16 -5.51
N THR A 193 -10.04 -6.00 -4.39
CA THR A 193 -8.95 -5.02 -4.28
C THR A 193 -7.83 -5.33 -5.26
N PHE A 194 -7.49 -6.61 -5.43
CA PHE A 194 -6.51 -7.07 -6.41
C PHE A 194 -6.94 -6.75 -7.84
N ALA A 195 -8.19 -7.04 -8.21
CA ALA A 195 -8.73 -6.74 -9.53
C ALA A 195 -8.74 -5.22 -9.83
N GLU A 196 -9.03 -4.39 -8.82
CA GLU A 196 -8.96 -2.93 -8.93
C GLU A 196 -7.51 -2.43 -9.12
N GLN A 197 -6.54 -3.03 -8.44
CA GLN A 197 -5.12 -2.67 -8.53
C GLN A 197 -4.46 -3.11 -9.84
N HIS A 198 -4.84 -4.27 -10.39
CA HIS A 198 -4.28 -4.84 -11.63
C HIS A 198 -5.22 -4.70 -12.83
N PHE A 199 -6.13 -3.73 -12.82
CA PHE A 199 -7.18 -3.59 -13.82
C PHE A 199 -6.68 -3.65 -15.26
N SER A 200 -5.53 -3.01 -15.56
CA SER A 200 -4.96 -2.97 -16.91
C SER A 200 -4.56 -4.35 -17.48
N GLU A 201 -4.24 -5.31 -16.61
CA GLU A 201 -3.90 -6.69 -16.98
C GLU A 201 -5.15 -7.58 -16.95
N VAL A 202 -6.02 -7.38 -15.95
CA VAL A 202 -7.27 -8.14 -15.79
C VAL A 202 -8.18 -8.01 -17.00
N VAL A 203 -8.30 -6.82 -17.59
CA VAL A 203 -9.15 -6.60 -18.78
C VAL A 203 -8.67 -7.32 -20.04
N GLN A 204 -7.44 -7.83 -20.05
CA GLN A 204 -6.89 -8.62 -21.15
C GLN A 204 -7.23 -10.12 -21.01
N SER A 205 -7.72 -10.55 -19.85
CA SER A 205 -8.06 -11.94 -19.57
C SER A 205 -9.40 -12.36 -20.21
N GLU A 206 -9.53 -13.65 -20.52
CA GLU A 206 -10.81 -14.22 -20.97
C GLU A 206 -11.89 -14.17 -19.87
N GLU A 207 -11.52 -14.23 -18.59
CA GLU A 207 -12.47 -14.10 -17.47
C GLU A 207 -13.23 -12.79 -17.52
N PHE A 208 -12.57 -11.69 -17.91
CA PHE A 208 -13.22 -10.38 -18.05
C PHE A 208 -14.29 -10.39 -19.14
N LEU A 209 -14.03 -11.05 -20.27
CA LEU A 209 -14.99 -11.13 -21.39
C LEU A 209 -16.24 -11.93 -21.04
N ASN A 210 -16.12 -12.87 -20.09
CA ASN A 210 -17.20 -13.71 -19.60
C ASN A 210 -18.05 -13.07 -18.48
N LEU A 211 -17.65 -11.90 -17.95
CA LEU A 211 -18.43 -11.21 -16.93
C LEU A 211 -19.79 -10.73 -17.45
N GLY A 212 -20.79 -10.75 -16.57
CA GLY A 212 -22.09 -10.12 -16.82
C GLY A 212 -22.03 -8.59 -16.70
N ILE A 213 -23.04 -7.91 -17.26
CA ILE A 213 -23.10 -6.44 -17.29
C ILE A 213 -22.94 -5.78 -15.92
N GLU A 214 -23.68 -6.24 -14.90
CA GLU A 214 -23.63 -5.68 -13.54
C GLU A 214 -22.23 -5.77 -12.93
N GLN A 215 -21.52 -6.87 -13.19
CA GLN A 215 -20.16 -7.09 -12.70
C GLN A 215 -19.15 -6.19 -13.40
N VAL A 216 -19.32 -5.95 -14.70
CA VAL A 216 -18.48 -5.00 -15.45
C VAL A 216 -18.76 -3.58 -14.99
N CYS A 217 -20.03 -3.15 -14.91
CA CYS A 217 -20.43 -1.84 -14.42
C CYS A 217 -19.85 -1.58 -13.02
N SER A 218 -20.00 -2.52 -12.09
CA SER A 218 -19.45 -2.42 -10.74
C SER A 218 -17.93 -2.24 -10.74
N LEU A 219 -17.21 -2.92 -11.64
CA LEU A 219 -15.75 -2.82 -11.72
C LEU A 219 -15.32 -1.46 -12.30
N ILE A 220 -15.88 -1.06 -13.46
CA ILE A 220 -15.50 0.19 -14.14
C ILE A 220 -15.96 1.45 -13.40
N ALA A 221 -17.00 1.36 -12.57
CA ALA A 221 -17.49 2.46 -11.75
C ALA A 221 -16.57 2.78 -10.56
N SER A 222 -15.76 1.83 -10.10
CA SER A 222 -14.97 1.98 -8.88
C SER A 222 -13.99 3.14 -8.94
N ASP A 223 -14.01 4.02 -7.93
CA ASP A 223 -13.00 5.08 -7.79
C ASP A 223 -11.60 4.53 -7.47
N LYS A 224 -11.49 3.26 -7.09
CA LYS A 224 -10.25 2.65 -6.60
C LYS A 224 -9.38 2.02 -7.71
N LEU A 225 -9.82 2.06 -8.97
CA LEU A 225 -9.06 1.46 -10.07
C LEU A 225 -7.70 2.14 -10.24
N THR A 226 -6.65 1.31 -10.27
CA THR A 226 -5.29 1.74 -10.58
C THR A 226 -5.07 1.62 -12.08
N ILE A 227 -5.17 2.75 -12.78
CA ILE A 227 -5.03 2.83 -14.25
C ILE A 227 -4.06 3.95 -14.63
N PRO A 228 -3.30 3.80 -15.72
CA PRO A 228 -2.41 4.85 -16.23
C PRO A 228 -3.19 6.02 -16.84
N SER A 229 -4.33 5.73 -17.48
CA SER A 229 -5.24 6.70 -18.09
C SER A 229 -6.65 6.11 -18.18
N GLU A 230 -7.67 6.98 -18.25
CA GLU A 230 -9.06 6.55 -18.51
C GLU A 230 -9.24 5.91 -19.90
N GLU A 231 -8.27 6.07 -20.81
CA GLU A 231 -8.26 5.41 -22.11
C GLU A 231 -8.36 3.89 -21.94
N LYS A 232 -7.74 3.33 -20.89
CA LYS A 232 -7.80 1.90 -20.60
C LYS A 232 -9.18 1.42 -20.18
N VAL A 233 -9.96 2.25 -19.49
CA VAL A 233 -11.34 1.90 -19.13
C VAL A 233 -12.23 1.95 -20.37
N PHE A 234 -12.05 2.97 -21.22
CA PHE A 234 -12.75 3.04 -22.51
C PHE A 234 -12.44 1.83 -23.41
N GLU A 235 -11.15 1.51 -23.59
CA GLU A 235 -10.71 0.34 -24.37
C GLU A 235 -11.31 -0.97 -23.83
N ALA A 236 -11.31 -1.15 -22.51
CA ALA A 236 -11.91 -2.33 -21.87
C ALA A 236 -13.41 -2.48 -22.16
N VAL A 237 -14.17 -1.37 -22.11
CA VAL A 237 -15.60 -1.37 -22.44
C VAL A 237 -15.83 -1.76 -23.91
N ILE A 238 -15.05 -1.20 -24.84
CA ILE A 238 -15.16 -1.55 -26.26
C ILE A 238 -14.85 -3.03 -26.48
N VAL A 239 -13.75 -3.53 -25.91
CA VAL A 239 -13.36 -4.94 -26.02
C VAL A 239 -14.48 -5.87 -25.49
N TRP A 240 -15.06 -5.56 -24.33
CA TRP A 240 -16.14 -6.37 -23.76
C TRP A 240 -17.41 -6.36 -24.62
N VAL A 241 -17.81 -5.21 -25.16
CA VAL A 241 -19.01 -5.10 -26.01
C VAL A 241 -18.78 -5.80 -27.36
N THR A 242 -17.59 -5.66 -27.94
CA THR A 242 -17.28 -6.27 -29.26
C THR A 242 -17.22 -7.80 -29.23
N HIS A 243 -16.97 -8.41 -28.08
CA HIS A 243 -16.93 -9.87 -27.91
C HIS A 243 -18.27 -10.56 -28.24
N ASP A 244 -19.38 -9.94 -27.87
CA ASP A 244 -20.74 -10.38 -28.23
C ASP A 244 -21.58 -9.17 -28.63
N LYS A 245 -21.25 -8.66 -29.82
CA LYS A 245 -21.76 -7.38 -30.33
C LYS A 245 -23.28 -7.36 -30.46
N ASP A 246 -23.89 -8.47 -30.86
CA ASP A 246 -25.32 -8.51 -31.18
C ASP A 246 -26.17 -8.26 -29.94
N VAL A 247 -25.78 -8.83 -28.81
CA VAL A 247 -26.48 -8.68 -27.52
C VAL A 247 -25.96 -7.46 -26.74
N ARG A 248 -24.64 -7.28 -26.65
CA ARG A 248 -24.04 -6.30 -25.72
C ARG A 248 -24.11 -4.85 -26.21
N GLN A 249 -24.34 -4.61 -27.50
CA GLN A 249 -24.46 -3.24 -28.03
C GLN A 249 -25.58 -2.43 -27.38
N GLU A 250 -26.67 -3.08 -26.93
CA GLU A 250 -27.79 -2.41 -26.26
C GLU A 250 -27.39 -1.83 -24.89
N HIS A 251 -26.36 -2.41 -24.27
CA HIS A 251 -25.85 -2.02 -22.96
C HIS A 251 -24.76 -0.94 -23.01
N MET A 252 -24.36 -0.53 -24.22
CA MET A 252 -23.27 0.43 -24.43
C MET A 252 -23.48 1.75 -23.68
N SER A 253 -24.72 2.27 -23.66
CA SER A 253 -25.06 3.52 -22.98
C SER A 253 -24.88 3.43 -21.47
N HIS A 254 -25.21 2.29 -20.86
CA HIS A 254 -25.09 2.08 -19.42
C HIS A 254 -23.62 1.94 -19.00
N LEU A 255 -22.82 1.20 -19.77
CA LEU A 255 -21.37 1.10 -19.53
C LEU A 255 -20.66 2.45 -19.65
N MET A 256 -21.03 3.24 -20.67
CA MET A 256 -20.41 4.55 -20.93
C MET A 256 -20.68 5.58 -19.82
N GLU A 257 -21.74 5.41 -19.03
CA GLU A 257 -22.03 6.27 -17.88
C GLU A 257 -20.90 6.28 -16.85
N HIS A 258 -20.18 5.16 -16.74
CA HIS A 258 -19.11 4.93 -15.78
C HIS A 258 -17.70 5.22 -16.33
N VAL A 259 -17.57 5.51 -17.64
CA VAL A 259 -16.32 5.92 -18.27
C VAL A 259 -16.14 7.43 -18.12
N ARG A 260 -14.99 7.87 -17.59
CA ARG A 260 -14.74 9.29 -17.28
C ARG A 260 -14.19 10.03 -18.51
N LEU A 261 -14.98 10.07 -19.58
CA LEU A 261 -14.60 10.73 -20.86
C LEU A 261 -14.04 12.17 -20.70
N PRO A 262 -14.55 13.04 -19.80
CA PRO A 262 -13.98 14.37 -19.57
C PRO A 262 -12.51 14.40 -19.12
N LEU A 263 -11.97 13.27 -18.65
CA LEU A 263 -10.58 13.14 -18.20
C LEU A 263 -9.65 12.58 -19.29
N LEU A 264 -10.17 12.25 -20.48
CA LEU A 264 -9.38 11.85 -21.64
C LEU A 264 -8.70 13.06 -22.30
N SER A 265 -7.68 12.80 -23.12
CA SER A 265 -7.08 13.86 -23.95
C SER A 265 -8.03 14.28 -25.07
N ARG A 266 -7.93 15.54 -25.52
CA ARG A 266 -8.76 16.05 -26.62
C ARG A 266 -8.48 15.28 -27.92
N GLU A 267 -7.21 14.95 -28.13
CA GLU A 267 -6.73 14.19 -29.27
C GLU A 267 -7.37 12.79 -29.29
N TYR A 268 -7.41 12.09 -28.15
CA TYR A 268 -8.02 10.77 -28.05
C TYR A 268 -9.54 10.81 -28.23
N LEU A 269 -10.22 11.80 -27.67
CA LEU A 269 -11.68 11.97 -27.84
C LEU A 269 -12.07 12.09 -29.32
N VAL A 270 -11.36 12.92 -30.09
CA VAL A 270 -11.67 13.15 -31.51
C VAL A 270 -11.20 12.00 -32.40
N GLN A 271 -9.98 11.49 -32.19
CA GLN A 271 -9.40 10.50 -33.10
C GLN A 271 -9.88 9.06 -32.85
N ARG A 272 -10.34 8.75 -31.63
CA ARG A 272 -10.74 7.39 -31.24
C ARG A 272 -12.21 7.33 -30.82
N VAL A 273 -12.61 8.11 -29.81
CA VAL A 273 -13.95 7.98 -29.21
C VAL A 273 -15.05 8.43 -30.18
N GLU A 274 -14.87 9.56 -30.85
CA GLU A 274 -15.83 10.07 -31.84
C GLU A 274 -15.94 9.16 -33.07
N GLU A 275 -14.83 8.54 -33.50
CA GLU A 275 -14.79 7.67 -34.67
C GLU A 275 -15.40 6.28 -34.43
N GLU A 276 -15.52 5.86 -33.18
CA GLU A 276 -16.00 4.53 -32.80
C GLU A 276 -17.49 4.32 -33.17
N THR A 277 -17.77 3.23 -33.88
CA THR A 277 -19.11 2.94 -34.44
C THR A 277 -20.17 2.74 -33.36
N LEU A 278 -19.80 2.11 -32.24
CA LEU A 278 -20.68 1.86 -31.10
C LEU A 278 -21.13 3.17 -30.44
N VAL A 279 -20.26 4.19 -30.41
CA VAL A 279 -20.56 5.53 -29.88
C VAL A 279 -21.43 6.31 -30.87
N LYS A 280 -21.12 6.24 -32.18
CA LYS A 280 -21.90 6.91 -33.24
C LYS A 280 -23.35 6.42 -33.33
N ASN A 281 -23.61 5.16 -32.98
CA ASN A 281 -24.94 4.57 -33.08
C ASN A 281 -25.83 4.82 -31.86
N SER A 282 -25.28 5.34 -30.75
CA SER A 282 -26.02 5.60 -29.51
C SER A 282 -26.14 7.10 -29.23
N SER A 283 -27.37 7.62 -29.13
CA SER A 283 -27.61 9.03 -28.77
C SER A 283 -27.08 9.37 -27.37
N ALA A 284 -27.28 8.49 -26.39
CA ALA A 284 -26.79 8.68 -25.03
C ALA A 284 -25.25 8.75 -24.97
N CYS A 285 -24.54 7.94 -25.76
CA CYS A 285 -23.08 8.00 -25.80
C CYS A 285 -22.57 9.31 -26.43
N LYS A 286 -23.29 9.86 -27.41
CA LYS A 286 -23.00 11.19 -27.96
C LYS A 286 -23.19 12.28 -26.91
N ASP A 287 -24.20 12.18 -26.05
CA ASP A 287 -24.41 13.15 -24.97
C ASP A 287 -23.23 13.16 -23.98
N TYR A 288 -22.67 11.99 -23.64
CA TYR A 288 -21.46 11.89 -22.82
C TYR A 288 -20.22 12.46 -23.52
N LEU A 289 -20.07 12.25 -24.83
CA LEU A 289 -19.00 12.86 -25.61
C LEU A 289 -19.13 14.40 -25.63
N ILE A 290 -20.34 14.91 -25.81
CA ILE A 290 -20.62 16.35 -25.75
C ILE A 290 -20.31 16.92 -24.36
N GLU A 291 -20.63 16.19 -23.27
CA GLU A 291 -20.24 16.56 -21.90
C GLU A 291 -18.71 16.71 -21.79
N ALA A 292 -17.96 15.72 -22.28
CA ALA A 292 -16.50 15.75 -22.28
C ALA A 292 -15.92 16.91 -23.11
N MET A 293 -16.44 17.14 -24.32
CA MET A 293 -16.02 18.28 -25.15
C MET A 293 -16.30 19.62 -24.48
N LYS A 294 -17.48 19.80 -23.87
CA LYS A 294 -17.83 20.99 -23.08
C LYS A 294 -16.84 21.19 -21.92
N TYR A 295 -16.45 20.12 -21.24
CA TYR A 295 -15.48 20.18 -20.13
C TYR A 295 -14.12 20.70 -20.59
N HIS A 296 -13.67 20.28 -21.78
CA HIS A 296 -12.44 20.78 -22.36
C HIS A 296 -12.54 22.23 -22.83
N LEU A 297 -13.71 22.70 -23.28
CA LEU A 297 -13.93 24.09 -23.71
C LEU A 297 -13.94 25.08 -22.54
N LEU A 298 -14.26 24.65 -21.32
CA LEU A 298 -14.24 25.52 -20.15
C LEU A 298 -12.81 25.92 -19.73
N PRO A 299 -12.59 27.20 -19.35
CA PRO A 299 -11.37 27.65 -18.69
C PRO A 299 -11.08 26.85 -17.41
N ALA A 300 -9.80 26.66 -17.07
CA ALA A 300 -9.38 25.81 -15.95
C ALA A 300 -10.08 26.15 -14.62
N ASP A 301 -10.30 27.44 -14.36
CA ASP A 301 -10.93 27.95 -13.14
C ASP A 301 -12.42 27.58 -13.03
N GLN A 302 -13.10 27.43 -14.19
CA GLN A 302 -14.53 27.14 -14.30
C GLN A 302 -14.84 25.64 -14.39
N ARG A 303 -13.84 24.78 -14.61
CA ARG A 303 -14.04 23.32 -14.67
C ARG A 303 -14.58 22.74 -13.36
N SER A 304 -14.27 23.39 -12.24
CA SER A 304 -14.77 23.05 -10.91
C SER A 304 -16.30 23.18 -10.75
N MET A 305 -16.97 23.89 -11.68
CA MET A 305 -18.43 24.06 -11.68
C MET A 305 -19.17 22.87 -12.30
N MET A 306 -18.54 22.12 -13.22
CA MET A 306 -19.10 20.87 -13.74
C MET A 306 -18.74 19.71 -12.82
N LYS A 307 -19.59 19.47 -11.81
CA LYS A 307 -19.44 18.37 -10.85
C LYS A 307 -20.33 17.20 -11.25
N THR A 308 -19.83 16.34 -12.13
CA THR A 308 -20.43 15.03 -12.41
C THR A 308 -19.50 13.94 -11.90
N ILE A 309 -20.01 12.71 -11.76
CA ILE A 309 -19.16 11.55 -11.41
C ILE A 309 -18.02 11.34 -12.42
N ARG A 310 -18.23 11.76 -13.69
CA ARG A 310 -17.28 11.63 -14.80
C ARG A 310 -16.22 12.73 -14.86
N THR A 311 -16.39 13.85 -14.15
CA THR A 311 -15.37 14.93 -14.06
C THR A 311 -14.45 14.78 -12.86
N ARG A 312 -14.70 13.81 -11.98
CA ARG A 312 -13.87 13.53 -10.80
C ARG A 312 -12.78 12.51 -11.12
N MET A 313 -11.52 12.78 -10.77
CA MET A 313 -10.44 11.81 -10.91
C MET A 313 -10.65 10.57 -10.02
N ARG A 314 -10.13 9.41 -10.45
CA ARG A 314 -10.08 8.21 -9.59
C ARG A 314 -9.15 8.44 -8.40
N THR A 315 -9.46 7.77 -7.30
CA THR A 315 -8.67 7.77 -6.06
C THR A 315 -8.27 6.33 -5.76
N PRO A 316 -7.32 5.75 -6.53
CA PRO A 316 -6.85 4.40 -6.29
C PRO A 316 -6.37 4.25 -4.85
N ILE A 317 -6.61 3.07 -4.26
CA ILE A 317 -5.95 2.71 -3.01
C ILE A 317 -4.46 2.64 -3.35
N SER A 318 -3.70 3.64 -2.94
CA SER A 318 -2.25 3.62 -3.11
C SER A 318 -1.73 2.38 -2.41
N LEU A 319 -0.86 1.63 -3.09
CA LEU A 319 -0.08 0.58 -2.42
C LEU A 319 0.53 1.16 -1.14
N PRO A 320 0.63 0.34 -0.07
CA PRO A 320 1.27 0.79 1.15
C PRO A 320 2.63 1.39 0.79
N LYS A 321 2.97 2.55 1.36
CA LYS A 321 4.22 3.20 1.04
C LYS A 321 5.34 2.56 1.85
N VAL A 322 6.55 2.58 1.31
CA VAL A 322 7.78 2.25 2.05
C VAL A 322 8.83 3.32 1.83
N MET A 323 9.67 3.56 2.84
CA MET A 323 10.74 4.55 2.79
C MET A 323 12.07 3.87 2.50
N VAL A 324 12.75 4.29 1.43
CA VAL A 324 14.03 3.71 0.99
C VAL A 324 15.17 4.66 1.33
N VAL A 325 16.20 4.14 1.99
CA VAL A 325 17.40 4.85 2.43
C VAL A 325 18.61 4.26 1.70
N VAL A 326 19.20 5.05 0.81
CA VAL A 326 20.19 4.58 -0.16
C VAL A 326 21.60 5.07 0.22
N GLY A 327 22.50 4.12 0.48
CA GLY A 327 23.91 4.40 0.74
C GLY A 327 24.14 5.24 2.00
N GLY A 328 25.08 6.18 1.91
CA GLY A 328 25.45 7.09 3.00
C GLY A 328 26.83 6.82 3.59
N GLN A 329 27.15 7.51 4.68
CA GLN A 329 28.41 7.41 5.41
C GLN A 329 28.19 6.71 6.76
N ALA A 330 28.85 5.56 6.98
CA ALA A 330 28.80 4.81 8.23
C ALA A 330 30.13 4.12 8.59
N PRO A 331 31.22 4.84 8.92
CA PRO A 331 31.46 6.28 8.72
C PRO A 331 32.02 6.59 7.31
N LYS A 332 32.45 5.56 6.57
CA LYS A 332 32.84 5.66 5.15
C LYS A 332 31.63 5.42 4.25
N ALA A 333 31.73 5.73 2.96
CA ALA A 333 30.67 5.44 1.98
C ALA A 333 30.24 3.96 2.03
N ILE A 334 28.96 3.64 1.91
CA ILE A 334 28.45 2.24 1.95
C ILE A 334 27.62 1.91 0.71
N ARG A 335 27.33 0.62 0.51
CA ARG A 335 26.45 0.11 -0.56
C ARG A 335 25.03 -0.20 -0.07
N SER A 336 24.88 -0.43 1.23
CA SER A 336 23.61 -0.84 1.86
C SER A 336 22.47 0.10 1.51
N VAL A 337 21.34 -0.51 1.15
CA VAL A 337 20.05 0.14 0.93
C VAL A 337 19.06 -0.48 1.92
N GLU A 338 18.50 0.36 2.78
CA GLU A 338 17.52 -0.05 3.79
C GLU A 338 16.13 0.44 3.38
N CYS A 339 15.12 -0.38 3.60
CA CYS A 339 13.72 -0.07 3.37
C CYS A 339 12.97 -0.14 4.70
N TYR A 340 12.22 0.90 5.03
CA TYR A 340 11.33 0.93 6.19
C TYR A 340 9.90 0.73 5.74
N ASP A 341 9.28 -0.33 6.25
CA ASP A 341 7.87 -0.60 6.06
C ASP A 341 7.07 0.10 7.17
N PHE A 342 6.15 0.99 6.78
CA PHE A 342 5.34 1.75 7.73
C PHE A 342 4.21 0.92 8.37
N GLU A 343 3.75 -0.15 7.72
CA GLU A 343 2.70 -1.02 8.26
C GLU A 343 3.28 -2.06 9.22
N GLU A 344 4.45 -2.62 8.87
CA GLU A 344 5.15 -3.61 9.69
C GLU A 344 6.07 -2.95 10.75
N GLU A 345 6.23 -1.62 10.67
CA GLU A 345 7.11 -0.79 11.50
C GLU A 345 8.57 -1.29 11.57
N ARG A 346 9.04 -1.93 10.50
CA ARG A 346 10.31 -2.66 10.48
C ARG A 346 11.21 -2.27 9.30
N TRP A 347 12.52 -2.36 9.56
CA TRP A 347 13.57 -2.17 8.56
C TRP A 347 13.99 -3.49 7.90
N TYR A 348 14.18 -3.43 6.59
CA TYR A 348 14.64 -4.52 5.73
C TYR A 348 15.82 -4.05 4.87
N GLN A 349 16.72 -4.96 4.50
CA GLN A 349 17.71 -4.68 3.45
C GLN A 349 17.11 -5.09 2.11
N VAL A 350 17.31 -4.26 1.10
CA VAL A 350 16.99 -4.57 -0.31
C VAL A 350 18.29 -4.62 -1.11
N ALA A 351 18.22 -4.83 -2.43
CA ALA A 351 19.41 -4.91 -3.26
C ALA A 351 20.35 -3.72 -3.02
N GLU A 352 21.62 -4.04 -2.75
CA GLU A 352 22.65 -3.06 -2.48
C GLU A 352 23.08 -2.31 -3.75
N LEU A 353 23.55 -1.08 -3.59
CA LEU A 353 24.10 -0.30 -4.70
C LEU A 353 25.23 -1.05 -5.41
N PRO A 354 25.39 -0.91 -6.75
CA PRO A 354 26.50 -1.52 -7.48
C PRO A 354 27.89 -1.07 -6.98
N SER A 355 27.99 0.14 -6.46
CA SER A 355 29.22 0.69 -5.89
C SER A 355 28.94 1.50 -4.62
N ARG A 356 29.95 1.62 -3.74
CA ARG A 356 29.82 2.42 -2.51
C ARG A 356 29.48 3.86 -2.87
N ARG A 357 28.49 4.45 -2.21
CA ARG A 357 28.04 5.79 -2.52
C ARG A 357 27.54 6.51 -1.27
N CYS A 358 27.98 7.75 -1.09
CA CYS A 358 27.37 8.72 -0.18
C CYS A 358 27.26 10.08 -0.88
N ARG A 359 26.53 11.03 -0.27
CA ARG A 359 26.41 12.41 -0.78
C ARG A 359 25.79 12.48 -2.19
N ALA A 360 25.01 11.46 -2.54
CA ALA A 360 24.29 11.38 -3.79
C ALA A 360 22.92 12.05 -3.64
N GLY A 361 22.40 12.56 -4.76
CA GLY A 361 20.98 12.87 -4.85
C GLY A 361 20.20 11.57 -5.01
N VAL A 362 19.03 11.46 -4.39
CA VAL A 362 18.12 10.33 -4.58
C VAL A 362 16.72 10.84 -4.85
N VAL A 363 16.08 10.31 -5.89
CA VAL A 363 14.71 10.67 -6.27
C VAL A 363 13.93 9.45 -6.74
N TYR A 364 12.61 9.50 -6.61
CA TYR A 364 11.70 8.54 -7.23
C TYR A 364 11.01 9.20 -8.44
N MET A 365 11.10 8.55 -9.60
CA MET A 365 10.53 9.04 -10.85
C MET A 365 10.02 7.85 -11.67
N GLY A 366 8.72 7.87 -12.01
CA GLY A 366 8.14 6.89 -12.92
C GLY A 366 8.29 5.43 -12.48
N GLY A 367 8.13 5.13 -11.18
CA GLY A 367 8.29 3.77 -10.66
C GLY A 367 9.72 3.39 -10.27
N ILE A 368 10.71 4.23 -10.57
CA ILE A 368 12.13 3.91 -10.44
C ILE A 368 12.81 4.88 -9.46
N VAL A 369 13.72 4.35 -8.63
CA VAL A 369 14.56 5.16 -7.74
C VAL A 369 15.90 5.44 -8.40
N TYR A 370 16.34 6.69 -8.46
CA TYR A 370 17.62 7.08 -9.06
C TYR A 370 18.60 7.52 -7.99
N ALA A 371 19.81 6.96 -7.98
CA ALA A 371 20.94 7.39 -7.15
C ALA A 371 21.95 8.16 -8.02
N VAL A 372 21.97 9.48 -7.84
CA VAL A 372 22.59 10.45 -8.75
C VAL A 372 23.89 10.99 -8.16
N GLY A 373 25.02 10.72 -8.82
CA GLY A 373 26.32 11.25 -8.41
C GLY A 373 26.75 10.82 -7.01
N GLY A 374 27.51 11.66 -6.31
CA GLY A 374 27.98 11.42 -4.95
C GLY A 374 29.47 11.14 -4.88
N PHE A 375 29.86 10.39 -3.86
CA PHE A 375 31.24 10.12 -3.48
C PHE A 375 31.40 8.65 -3.11
N ASN A 376 32.38 7.97 -3.70
CA ASN A 376 32.59 6.52 -3.50
C ASN A 376 33.57 6.16 -2.37
N GLY A 377 34.06 7.17 -1.64
CA GLY A 377 35.13 7.03 -0.65
C GLY A 377 36.47 7.61 -1.12
N SER A 378 36.65 7.76 -2.43
CA SER A 378 37.89 8.30 -3.02
C SER A 378 37.62 9.47 -3.97
N LEU A 379 36.67 9.33 -4.89
CA LEU A 379 36.39 10.31 -5.95
C LEU A 379 34.93 10.73 -5.94
N ARG A 380 34.68 11.97 -6.36
CA ARG A 380 33.34 12.43 -6.72
C ARG A 380 32.99 11.81 -8.06
N VAL A 381 31.75 11.34 -8.18
CA VAL A 381 31.31 10.57 -9.35
C VAL A 381 30.21 11.30 -10.11
N ARG A 382 30.12 11.01 -11.40
CA ARG A 382 29.05 11.43 -12.31
C ARG A 382 28.10 10.28 -12.66
N THR A 383 28.37 9.08 -12.12
CA THR A 383 27.59 7.87 -12.38
C THR A 383 26.21 7.98 -11.76
N VAL A 384 25.22 7.38 -12.41
CA VAL A 384 23.84 7.36 -11.97
C VAL A 384 23.34 5.92 -12.08
N ASP A 385 22.80 5.41 -10.99
CA ASP A 385 22.20 4.07 -10.95
C ASP A 385 20.69 4.22 -10.75
N SER A 386 19.91 3.39 -11.42
CA SER A 386 18.46 3.31 -11.30
C SER A 386 18.08 1.99 -10.63
N TYR A 387 17.10 2.00 -9.73
CA TYR A 387 16.61 0.83 -8.99
C TYR A 387 15.15 0.61 -9.33
N GLU A 388 14.85 -0.59 -9.79
CA GLU A 388 13.50 -1.06 -10.10
C GLU A 388 12.99 -1.89 -8.91
N PRO A 389 12.11 -1.33 -8.05
CA PRO A 389 11.70 -2.00 -6.81
C PRO A 389 11.01 -3.34 -7.04
N ALA A 390 10.22 -3.46 -8.11
CA ALA A 390 9.52 -4.69 -8.48
C ALA A 390 10.44 -5.87 -8.81
N LYS A 391 11.68 -5.59 -9.23
CA LYS A 391 12.70 -6.62 -9.55
C LYS A 391 13.80 -6.72 -8.51
N ASP A 392 13.76 -5.86 -7.49
CA ASP A 392 14.85 -5.65 -6.55
C ASP A 392 16.23 -5.57 -7.24
N HIS A 393 16.36 -4.72 -8.26
CA HIS A 393 17.55 -4.69 -9.11
C HIS A 393 18.02 -3.28 -9.46
N TRP A 394 19.35 -3.08 -9.45
CA TRP A 394 20.01 -1.83 -9.85
C TRP A 394 20.58 -1.93 -11.27
N THR A 395 20.40 -0.89 -12.07
CA THR A 395 20.94 -0.76 -13.43
C THR A 395 21.59 0.59 -13.63
N CYS A 396 22.79 0.61 -14.20
CA CYS A 396 23.49 1.85 -14.56
C CYS A 396 22.75 2.55 -15.71
N VAL A 397 22.50 3.85 -15.57
CA VAL A 397 21.96 4.70 -16.65
C VAL A 397 23.02 5.69 -17.14
N ALA A 398 22.67 6.54 -18.10
CA ALA A 398 23.60 7.55 -18.58
C ALA A 398 24.15 8.39 -17.42
N SER A 399 25.47 8.54 -17.43
CA SER A 399 26.16 9.36 -16.44
C SER A 399 25.96 10.84 -16.75
N MET A 400 25.91 11.65 -15.70
CA MET A 400 25.93 13.11 -15.79
C MET A 400 27.15 13.61 -16.59
N GLN A 401 27.05 14.85 -17.06
CA GLN A 401 28.17 15.55 -17.69
C GLN A 401 29.23 15.91 -16.66
N ASP A 402 28.80 16.48 -15.53
CA ASP A 402 29.68 16.90 -14.44
C ASP A 402 29.75 15.85 -13.31
N ARG A 403 30.89 15.82 -12.61
CA ARG A 403 30.97 15.12 -11.31
C ARG A 403 30.25 15.97 -10.28
N ARG A 404 29.36 15.36 -9.50
CA ARG A 404 28.60 16.09 -8.48
C ARG A 404 28.50 15.26 -7.21
N SER A 405 28.99 15.79 -6.10
CA SER A 405 28.72 15.27 -4.76
C SER A 405 28.07 16.36 -3.92
N THR A 406 27.23 15.99 -2.94
CA THR A 406 26.46 16.94 -2.11
C THR A 406 25.53 17.84 -2.93
N LEU A 407 25.09 17.34 -4.09
CA LEU A 407 24.08 17.98 -4.92
C LEU A 407 22.69 17.80 -4.34
N GLY A 408 21.77 18.66 -4.76
CA GLY A 408 20.34 18.40 -4.66
C GLY A 408 19.84 17.65 -5.90
N SER A 409 18.84 16.79 -5.72
CA SER A 409 18.12 16.16 -6.83
C SER A 409 16.62 16.23 -6.63
N ALA A 410 15.87 16.55 -7.68
CA ALA A 410 14.41 16.60 -7.63
C ALA A 410 13.80 16.27 -8.99
N VAL A 411 12.51 15.90 -9.00
CA VAL A 411 11.75 15.64 -10.22
C VAL A 411 10.80 16.79 -10.47
N LEU A 412 10.84 17.35 -11.67
CA LEU A 412 9.94 18.43 -12.11
C LEU A 412 9.51 18.15 -13.55
N SER A 413 8.21 18.13 -13.79
CA SER A 413 7.62 17.92 -15.12
C SER A 413 8.15 16.68 -15.86
N GLY A 414 8.40 15.58 -15.13
CA GLY A 414 8.87 14.32 -15.69
C GLY A 414 10.37 14.27 -16.01
N LEU A 415 11.15 15.29 -15.63
CA LEU A 415 12.60 15.32 -15.74
C LEU A 415 13.23 15.28 -14.34
N LEU A 416 14.38 14.62 -14.24
CA LEU A 416 15.20 14.60 -13.03
C LEU A 416 16.26 15.70 -13.13
N TYR A 417 16.35 16.56 -12.14
CA TYR A 417 17.30 17.67 -12.07
C TYR A 417 18.42 17.36 -11.08
N ALA A 418 19.68 17.56 -11.49
CA ALA A 418 20.87 17.51 -10.64
C ALA A 418 21.39 18.93 -10.41
N VAL A 419 21.24 19.43 -9.19
CA VAL A 419 21.40 20.85 -8.86
C VAL A 419 22.65 21.08 -8.02
N GLY A 420 23.61 21.83 -8.58
CA GLY A 420 24.82 22.24 -7.87
C GLY A 420 25.71 21.05 -7.46
N GLY A 421 26.19 21.08 -6.21
CA GLY A 421 27.11 20.10 -5.64
C GLY A 421 28.58 20.54 -5.70
N PHE A 422 29.48 19.58 -5.59
CA PHE A 422 30.93 19.75 -5.58
C PHE A 422 31.59 18.69 -6.46
N ASP A 423 32.44 19.10 -7.39
CA ASP A 423 33.06 18.23 -8.41
C ASP A 423 34.36 17.55 -7.95
N GLY A 424 34.94 18.02 -6.83
CA GLY A 424 36.27 17.62 -6.38
C GLY A 424 37.23 18.80 -6.23
N SER A 425 36.96 19.88 -6.94
CA SER A 425 37.77 21.11 -7.00
C SER A 425 36.96 22.34 -6.58
N THR A 426 35.75 22.52 -7.10
CA THR A 426 34.90 23.69 -6.86
C THR A 426 33.45 23.34 -6.58
N GLY A 427 32.77 24.23 -5.86
CA GLY A 427 31.31 24.17 -5.73
C GLY A 427 30.65 24.61 -7.04
N LEU A 428 29.57 23.94 -7.43
CA LEU A 428 28.91 24.14 -8.71
C LEU A 428 27.67 25.02 -8.57
N SER A 429 27.46 25.91 -9.54
CA SER A 429 26.16 26.53 -9.82
C SER A 429 25.46 25.90 -11.02
N SER A 430 26.17 25.08 -11.81
CA SER A 430 25.61 24.38 -12.96
C SER A 430 24.48 23.45 -12.52
N VAL A 431 23.49 23.29 -13.40
CA VAL A 431 22.38 22.36 -13.23
C VAL A 431 22.24 21.59 -14.53
N GLU A 432 21.95 20.30 -14.41
CA GLU A 432 21.66 19.43 -15.55
C GLU A 432 20.36 18.65 -15.31
N ALA A 433 19.63 18.40 -16.38
CA ALA A 433 18.37 17.66 -16.37
C ALA A 433 18.52 16.37 -17.17
N TYR A 434 17.89 15.31 -16.68
CA TYR A 434 17.88 13.98 -17.26
C TYR A 434 16.51 13.64 -17.79
N ASN A 435 16.47 13.17 -19.04
CA ASN A 435 15.28 12.62 -19.67
C ASN A 435 15.37 11.10 -19.70
N ALA A 436 14.57 10.41 -18.88
CA ALA A 436 14.56 8.95 -18.81
C ALA A 436 14.12 8.27 -20.12
N LYS A 437 13.36 8.96 -20.99
CA LYS A 437 12.92 8.40 -22.28
C LYS A 437 14.06 8.33 -23.29
N THR A 438 14.95 9.32 -23.30
CA THR A 438 16.10 9.34 -24.22
C THR A 438 17.38 8.83 -23.56
N ASN A 439 17.39 8.67 -22.24
CA ASN A 439 18.56 8.34 -21.44
C ASN A 439 19.70 9.35 -21.64
N GLU A 440 19.38 10.64 -21.64
CA GLU A 440 20.34 11.71 -21.89
C GLU A 440 20.28 12.80 -20.82
N TRP A 441 21.45 13.39 -20.56
CA TRP A 441 21.64 14.55 -19.69
C TRP A 441 21.94 15.80 -20.51
N PHE A 442 21.30 16.90 -20.19
CA PHE A 442 21.58 18.20 -20.80
C PHE A 442 21.65 19.31 -19.75
N HIS A 443 22.52 20.29 -19.96
CA HIS A 443 22.61 21.45 -19.09
C HIS A 443 21.39 22.35 -19.25
N ILE A 444 21.01 22.98 -18.13
CA ILE A 444 20.05 24.08 -18.11
C ILE A 444 20.75 25.34 -17.59
N VAL A 445 19.99 26.43 -17.48
CA VAL A 445 20.48 27.67 -16.89
C VAL A 445 21.07 27.43 -15.48
N PRO A 446 22.28 27.91 -15.18
CA PRO A 446 22.90 27.74 -13.86
C PRO A 446 22.19 28.62 -12.82
N MET A 447 22.33 28.22 -11.55
CA MET A 447 21.96 29.08 -10.42
C MET A 447 22.83 30.34 -10.39
N ASN A 448 22.34 31.38 -9.73
CA ASN A 448 23.07 32.63 -9.51
C ASN A 448 24.24 32.43 -8.53
N THR A 449 24.11 31.52 -7.57
CA THR A 449 25.16 31.19 -6.61
C THR A 449 25.57 29.72 -6.70
N ARG A 450 26.85 29.42 -6.45
CA ARG A 450 27.36 28.05 -6.32
C ARG A 450 26.86 27.45 -5.02
N ARG A 451 26.30 26.24 -5.06
CA ARG A 451 25.72 25.61 -3.87
C ARG A 451 26.16 24.15 -3.77
N SER A 452 27.13 23.90 -2.90
CA SER A 452 27.44 22.55 -2.40
C SER A 452 26.64 22.26 -1.12
N SER A 453 26.43 20.99 -0.78
CA SER A 453 25.54 20.58 0.33
C SER A 453 24.18 21.28 0.29
N VAL A 454 23.62 21.41 -0.92
CA VAL A 454 22.37 22.10 -1.19
C VAL A 454 21.19 21.14 -1.05
N GLY A 455 20.13 21.58 -0.38
CA GLY A 455 18.86 20.88 -0.37
C GLY A 455 17.93 21.43 -1.45
N VAL A 456 17.07 20.58 -2.02
CA VAL A 456 16.14 20.98 -3.07
C VAL A 456 14.74 20.44 -2.83
N GLY A 457 13.72 21.13 -3.33
CA GLY A 457 12.33 20.69 -3.29
C GLY A 457 11.53 21.29 -4.43
N VAL A 458 10.42 20.64 -4.80
CA VAL A 458 9.55 21.10 -5.90
C VAL A 458 8.17 21.42 -5.34
N VAL A 459 7.73 22.66 -5.53
CA VAL A 459 6.44 23.17 -5.04
C VAL A 459 5.81 24.04 -6.10
N GLY A 460 4.52 23.82 -6.41
CA GLY A 460 3.78 24.65 -7.36
C GLY A 460 4.39 24.67 -8.77
N GLY A 461 5.05 23.59 -9.20
CA GLY A 461 5.71 23.51 -10.51
C GLY A 461 7.03 24.30 -10.62
N MET A 462 7.58 24.76 -9.49
CA MET A 462 8.89 25.41 -9.41
C MET A 462 9.86 24.55 -8.60
N LEU A 463 11.14 24.59 -8.96
CA LEU A 463 12.23 23.91 -8.26
C LEU A 463 12.99 24.90 -7.38
N TYR A 464 13.18 24.59 -6.11
CA TYR A 464 13.84 25.45 -5.15
C TYR A 464 15.20 24.88 -4.75
N ALA A 465 16.24 25.73 -4.71
CA ALA A 465 17.57 25.42 -4.22
C ALA A 465 17.81 26.20 -2.92
N VAL A 466 17.86 25.47 -1.80
CA VAL A 466 17.77 26.03 -0.45
C VAL A 466 19.13 25.95 0.25
N GLY A 467 19.68 27.11 0.60
CA GLY A 467 20.92 27.20 1.36
C GLY A 467 22.12 26.56 0.64
N GLY A 468 22.89 25.77 1.38
CA GLY A 468 24.14 25.17 0.92
C GLY A 468 25.37 25.99 1.32
N TYR A 469 26.49 25.71 0.66
CA TYR A 469 27.78 26.35 0.88
C TYR A 469 28.37 26.84 -0.43
N ASP A 470 28.72 28.13 -0.46
CA ASP A 470 29.44 28.77 -1.55
C ASP A 470 30.94 28.81 -1.23
N GLY A 471 31.72 28.05 -2.00
CA GLY A 471 33.17 28.00 -1.86
C GLY A 471 33.89 29.28 -2.33
N ALA A 472 33.24 30.14 -3.12
CA ALA A 472 33.82 31.41 -3.55
C ALA A 472 33.87 32.42 -2.40
N THR A 473 32.74 32.61 -1.70
CA THR A 473 32.66 33.47 -0.52
C THR A 473 33.05 32.78 0.79
N ARG A 474 33.20 31.44 0.77
CA ARG A 474 33.45 30.58 1.94
C ARG A 474 32.36 30.68 3.01
N GLN A 475 31.11 30.78 2.59
CA GLN A 475 29.98 30.95 3.49
C GLN A 475 28.93 29.85 3.34
N CYS A 476 28.34 29.46 4.47
CA CYS A 476 27.04 28.80 4.46
C CYS A 476 25.97 29.82 4.07
N LEU A 477 24.95 29.41 3.33
CA LEU A 477 23.98 30.32 2.71
C LEU A 477 22.64 30.30 3.44
N SER A 478 22.03 31.48 3.61
CA SER A 478 20.62 31.69 3.95
C SER A 478 19.75 31.90 2.71
N THR A 479 20.37 32.28 1.59
CA THR A 479 19.68 32.57 0.34
C THR A 479 19.04 31.32 -0.26
N VAL A 480 17.93 31.53 -0.95
CA VAL A 480 17.18 30.48 -1.64
C VAL A 480 16.84 30.98 -3.05
N GLU A 481 16.96 30.09 -4.03
CA GLU A 481 16.62 30.39 -5.43
C GLU A 481 15.50 29.48 -5.91
N ALA A 482 14.59 30.03 -6.71
CA ALA A 482 13.50 29.33 -7.37
C ALA A 482 13.72 29.32 -8.89
N TYR A 483 13.71 28.13 -9.47
CA TYR A 483 13.76 27.88 -10.90
C TYR A 483 12.34 27.74 -11.47
N ASN A 484 12.07 28.56 -12.49
CA ASN A 484 10.84 28.46 -13.26
C ASN A 484 11.14 27.79 -14.62
N PRO A 485 10.62 26.56 -14.87
CA PRO A 485 10.89 25.85 -16.11
C PRO A 485 10.27 26.51 -17.34
N LYS A 486 9.28 27.40 -17.18
CA LYS A 486 8.64 28.11 -18.29
C LYS A 486 9.49 29.26 -18.81
N THR A 487 10.20 29.96 -17.93
CA THR A 487 11.09 31.06 -18.30
C THR A 487 12.53 30.60 -18.43
N ASN A 488 12.87 29.42 -17.91
CA ASN A 488 14.24 28.91 -17.81
C ASN A 488 15.15 29.92 -17.09
N GLU A 489 14.74 30.33 -15.88
CA GLU A 489 15.46 31.31 -15.05
C GLU A 489 15.43 30.92 -13.58
N TRP A 490 16.53 31.24 -12.86
CA TRP A 490 16.61 31.17 -11.40
C TRP A 490 16.44 32.57 -10.82
N THR A 491 15.56 32.71 -9.83
CA THR A 491 15.31 33.97 -9.12
C THR A 491 15.51 33.79 -7.62
N TYR A 492 16.10 34.79 -6.96
CA TYR A 492 16.14 34.78 -5.50
C TYR A 492 14.74 35.01 -4.94
N ILE A 493 14.41 34.23 -3.91
CA ILE A 493 13.20 34.41 -3.10
C ILE A 493 13.60 34.88 -1.70
N SER A 494 12.61 35.01 -0.80
CA SER A 494 12.88 35.37 0.60
C SER A 494 13.92 34.44 1.23
N GLU A 495 14.89 35.04 1.90
CA GLU A 495 15.94 34.29 2.59
C GLU A 495 15.39 33.57 3.83
N MET A 496 16.03 32.44 4.15
CA MET A 496 15.82 31.78 5.43
C MET A 496 16.27 32.69 6.58
N SER A 497 15.69 32.47 7.75
CA SER A 497 16.05 33.18 9.00
C SER A 497 17.52 32.98 9.41
N THR A 498 18.17 31.93 8.92
CA THR A 498 19.55 31.61 9.25
C THR A 498 20.25 30.83 8.12
N ARG A 499 21.59 30.86 8.13
CA ARG A 499 22.42 30.09 7.19
C ARG A 499 22.34 28.59 7.45
N ARG A 500 22.18 27.79 6.39
CA ARG A 500 22.07 26.33 6.46
C ARG A 500 22.80 25.66 5.28
N SER A 501 23.99 25.13 5.53
CA SER A 501 24.63 24.12 4.67
C SER A 501 24.19 22.72 5.12
N GLY A 502 23.96 21.80 4.18
CA GLY A 502 23.55 20.43 4.50
C GLY A 502 22.18 20.35 5.19
N ALA A 503 21.29 21.29 4.89
CA ALA A 503 19.91 21.25 5.35
C ALA A 503 19.18 20.05 4.73
N GLY A 504 18.37 19.37 5.52
CA GLY A 504 17.34 18.50 4.95
C GLY A 504 16.25 19.38 4.33
N VAL A 505 15.79 19.04 3.13
CA VAL A 505 14.74 19.80 2.44
C VAL A 505 13.66 18.83 1.97
N GLY A 506 12.41 19.16 2.29
CA GLY A 506 11.27 18.35 1.90
C GLY A 506 10.02 19.19 1.68
N VAL A 507 9.04 18.61 1.02
CA VAL A 507 7.79 19.29 0.66
C VAL A 507 6.63 18.56 1.32
N LEU A 508 5.81 19.29 2.05
CA LEU A 508 4.61 18.75 2.70
C LEU A 508 3.46 19.75 2.56
N LYS A 509 2.32 19.29 2.03
CA LYS A 509 1.10 20.09 1.84
C LYS A 509 1.34 21.40 1.07
N GLY A 510 2.18 21.36 0.03
CA GLY A 510 2.48 22.53 -0.80
C GLY A 510 3.39 23.56 -0.12
N LEU A 511 4.02 23.22 1.00
CA LEU A 511 4.99 24.05 1.70
C LEU A 511 6.38 23.41 1.65
N LEU A 512 7.41 24.23 1.60
CA LEU A 512 8.80 23.80 1.52
C LEU A 512 9.45 23.91 2.91
N TYR A 513 10.00 22.83 3.43
CA TYR A 513 10.62 22.78 4.75
C TYR A 513 12.13 22.73 4.62
N ALA A 514 12.82 23.56 5.41
CA ALA A 514 14.26 23.51 5.61
C ALA A 514 14.54 23.09 7.06
N VAL A 515 15.12 21.90 7.25
CA VAL A 515 15.29 21.28 8.56
C VAL A 515 16.77 21.08 8.88
N GLY A 516 17.19 21.58 10.04
CA GLY A 516 18.56 21.45 10.53
C GLY A 516 19.60 22.13 9.64
N GLY A 517 20.67 21.40 9.29
CA GLY A 517 21.84 21.92 8.60
C GLY A 517 22.85 22.54 9.58
N HIS A 518 23.84 23.24 9.04
CA HIS A 518 24.89 23.85 9.86
C HIS A 518 25.38 25.20 9.31
N ASP A 519 26.01 25.98 10.19
CA ASP A 519 26.80 27.15 9.85
C ASP A 519 28.17 27.03 10.52
N GLY A 520 29.20 26.68 9.73
CA GLY A 520 30.50 26.28 10.28
C GLY A 520 30.35 25.07 11.21
N PRO A 521 30.83 25.13 12.47
CA PRO A 521 30.70 24.04 13.44
C PRO A 521 29.30 23.95 14.09
N LEU A 522 28.47 24.99 13.97
CA LEU A 522 27.15 25.03 14.63
C LEU A 522 26.13 24.20 13.84
N VAL A 523 25.82 23.00 14.33
CA VAL A 523 24.75 22.15 13.78
C VAL A 523 23.41 22.52 14.40
N ARG A 524 22.37 22.55 13.57
CA ARG A 524 21.04 23.06 13.93
C ARG A 524 20.06 21.91 14.16
N LYS A 525 19.17 22.12 15.14
CA LYS A 525 17.90 21.39 15.27
C LYS A 525 16.69 22.21 14.81
N SER A 526 16.87 23.51 14.58
CA SER A 526 15.77 24.39 14.19
C SER A 526 15.27 24.09 12.78
N CYS A 527 13.98 24.34 12.58
CA CYS A 527 13.27 24.09 11.34
C CYS A 527 12.48 25.32 10.92
N GLU A 528 12.42 25.57 9.62
CA GLU A 528 11.59 26.64 9.06
C GLU A 528 10.86 26.15 7.82
N VAL A 529 9.67 26.71 7.60
CA VAL A 529 8.78 26.39 6.50
C VAL A 529 8.55 27.64 5.64
N TYR A 530 8.61 27.46 4.33
CA TYR A 530 8.37 28.48 3.33
C TYR A 530 7.01 28.25 2.67
N ASP A 531 6.25 29.34 2.61
CA ASP A 531 5.01 29.41 1.86
C ASP A 531 5.22 30.21 0.55
N PRO A 532 5.14 29.56 -0.62
CA PRO A 532 5.35 30.23 -1.90
C PRO A 532 4.26 31.25 -2.24
N THR A 533 3.08 31.18 -1.61
CA THR A 533 1.98 32.10 -1.90
C THR A 533 2.21 33.50 -1.32
N VAL A 534 2.94 33.58 -0.22
CA VAL A 534 3.28 34.84 0.48
C VAL A 534 4.78 35.16 0.41
N ASN A 535 5.59 34.29 -0.19
CA ASN A 535 7.04 34.40 -0.27
C ASN A 535 7.66 34.70 1.12
N ALA A 536 7.35 33.88 2.12
CA ALA A 536 7.81 34.10 3.48
C ALA A 536 8.17 32.79 4.19
N TRP A 537 9.19 32.88 5.05
CA TRP A 537 9.60 31.80 5.95
C TRP A 537 9.02 31.99 7.35
N LYS A 538 8.67 30.89 8.00
CA LYS A 538 8.22 30.84 9.39
C LYS A 538 8.94 29.72 10.12
N GLN A 539 9.39 29.98 11.35
CA GLN A 539 9.92 28.93 12.22
C GLN A 539 8.80 27.97 12.66
N VAL A 540 9.12 26.68 12.69
CA VAL A 540 8.29 25.62 13.28
C VAL A 540 9.06 24.96 14.42
N ALA A 541 8.44 24.02 15.13
CA ALA A 541 9.09 23.32 16.23
C ALA A 541 10.47 22.77 15.85
N ASP A 542 11.40 22.87 16.79
CA ASP A 542 12.74 22.29 16.66
C ASP A 542 12.65 20.75 16.66
N MET A 543 13.52 20.11 15.87
CA MET A 543 13.76 18.67 15.97
C MET A 543 14.25 18.30 17.37
N ASN A 544 14.07 17.03 17.73
CA ASN A 544 14.58 16.45 18.97
C ASN A 544 16.12 16.48 19.03
N MET A 545 16.77 16.39 17.86
CA MET A 545 18.23 16.32 17.74
C MET A 545 18.76 17.34 16.73
N CYS A 546 20.00 17.79 16.93
CA CYS A 546 20.71 18.53 15.88
C CYS A 546 21.04 17.58 14.74
N ARG A 547 20.72 17.97 13.50
CA ARG A 547 20.96 17.16 12.31
C ARG A 547 21.45 18.04 11.17
N ARG A 548 22.53 17.63 10.51
CA ARG A 548 22.86 18.03 9.14
C ARG A 548 23.01 16.79 8.28
N ASN A 549 22.93 16.98 6.96
CA ASN A 549 23.12 15.91 5.97
C ASN A 549 22.16 14.72 6.17
N ALA A 550 20.98 15.00 6.73
CA ALA A 550 19.91 14.04 6.92
C ALA A 550 19.08 13.91 5.64
N GLY A 551 18.54 12.72 5.40
CA GLY A 551 17.53 12.52 4.36
C GLY A 551 16.18 13.05 4.82
N VAL A 552 15.35 13.53 3.88
CA VAL A 552 14.01 14.06 4.19
C VAL A 552 13.02 13.55 3.16
N CYS A 553 11.86 13.09 3.60
CA CYS A 553 10.74 12.71 2.73
C CYS A 553 9.39 12.99 3.42
N ALA A 554 8.31 13.01 2.64
CA ALA A 554 6.96 13.21 3.16
C ALA A 554 6.08 12.00 2.86
N VAL A 555 5.40 11.48 3.88
CA VAL A 555 4.46 10.35 3.82
C VAL A 555 3.32 10.57 4.79
N GLY A 556 2.10 10.23 4.39
CA GLY A 556 0.95 10.20 5.30
C GLY A 556 0.68 11.53 6.01
N ASN A 557 0.87 12.66 5.32
CA ASN A 557 0.78 14.01 5.88
C ASN A 557 1.83 14.38 6.95
N LEU A 558 2.91 13.61 7.07
CA LEU A 558 4.03 13.83 7.98
C LEU A 558 5.32 14.04 7.18
N LEU A 559 6.27 14.76 7.78
CA LEU A 559 7.61 14.99 7.21
C LEU A 559 8.63 14.20 8.03
N TYR A 560 9.30 13.23 7.43
CA TYR A 560 10.31 12.39 8.09
C TYR A 560 11.71 12.94 7.85
N VAL A 561 12.56 12.88 8.88
CA VAL A 561 13.98 13.23 8.84
C VAL A 561 14.80 12.03 9.32
N ILE A 562 15.63 11.52 8.42
CA ILE A 562 16.29 10.22 8.54
C ILE A 562 17.78 10.42 8.74
N GLY A 563 18.32 9.93 9.86
CA GLY A 563 19.75 9.91 10.13
C GLY A 563 20.38 11.30 10.13
N GLY A 564 21.49 11.44 9.39
CA GLY A 564 22.32 12.64 9.40
C GLY A 564 23.48 12.55 10.40
N ASP A 565 24.15 13.66 10.63
CA ASP A 565 25.18 13.79 11.68
C ASP A 565 24.95 15.06 12.51
N ASP A 566 25.36 15.00 13.78
CA ASP A 566 25.23 16.11 14.74
C ASP A 566 26.49 16.98 14.83
N GLY A 567 27.49 16.72 13.97
CA GLY A 567 28.82 17.32 14.05
C GLY A 567 29.89 16.37 14.57
N SER A 568 29.50 15.32 15.30
CA SER A 568 30.39 14.34 15.91
C SER A 568 30.09 12.91 15.49
N CYS A 569 28.81 12.52 15.48
CA CYS A 569 28.35 11.16 15.26
C CYS A 569 27.30 11.09 14.15
N ASN A 570 27.32 9.99 13.38
CA ASN A 570 26.22 9.67 12.47
C ASN A 570 25.05 9.09 13.26
N LEU A 571 23.84 9.54 12.96
CA LEU A 571 22.62 9.19 13.68
C LEU A 571 21.90 8.02 13.00
N ALA A 572 21.42 7.07 13.80
CA ALA A 572 20.57 5.96 13.34
C ALA A 572 19.06 6.26 13.48
N SER A 573 18.72 7.29 14.26
CA SER A 573 17.35 7.66 14.57
C SER A 573 16.67 8.35 13.40
N VAL A 574 15.35 8.16 13.34
CA VAL A 574 14.44 8.88 12.46
C VAL A 574 13.43 9.61 13.32
N GLU A 575 13.08 10.83 12.94
CA GLU A 575 11.99 11.57 13.56
C GLU A 575 11.06 12.16 12.51
N TYR A 576 9.78 12.31 12.85
CA TYR A 576 8.79 12.88 11.95
C TYR A 576 8.09 14.08 12.57
N TYR A 577 7.78 15.05 11.73
CA TYR A 577 7.05 16.26 12.06
C TYR A 577 5.59 16.15 11.68
N ASN A 578 4.73 16.48 12.62
CA ASN A 578 3.30 16.64 12.38
C ASN A 578 2.93 18.13 12.34
N PRO A 579 2.59 18.69 11.17
CA PRO A 579 2.23 20.10 11.04
C PRO A 579 0.92 20.47 11.75
N GLY A 580 0.05 19.50 12.04
CA GLY A 580 -1.19 19.74 12.78
C GLY A 580 -0.97 19.99 14.27
N THR A 581 0.11 19.43 14.84
CA THR A 581 0.46 19.59 16.26
C THR A 581 1.70 20.44 16.50
N ASP A 582 2.43 20.81 15.44
CA ASP A 582 3.74 21.46 15.52
C ASP A 582 4.71 20.72 16.45
N LYS A 583 4.86 19.41 16.22
CA LYS A 583 5.71 18.53 17.06
C LYS A 583 6.50 17.52 16.25
N TRP A 584 7.69 17.23 16.74
CA TRP A 584 8.56 16.16 16.26
C TRP A 584 8.48 14.94 17.16
N THR A 585 8.33 13.75 16.57
CA THR A 585 8.26 12.47 17.29
C THR A 585 9.30 11.51 16.72
N LEU A 586 10.04 10.82 17.59
CA LEU A 586 11.00 9.79 17.18
C LEU A 586 10.25 8.53 16.73
N LEU A 587 10.70 7.93 15.63
CA LEU A 587 10.30 6.55 15.31
C LEU A 587 10.90 5.60 16.35
N PRO A 588 10.14 4.58 16.79
CA PRO A 588 10.61 3.63 17.80
C PRO A 588 11.75 2.75 17.29
N SER A 589 11.74 2.41 16.00
CA SER A 589 12.78 1.59 15.36
C SER A 589 13.81 2.45 14.62
N CYS A 590 15.09 2.22 14.93
CA CYS A 590 16.21 2.88 14.27
C CYS A 590 16.69 2.06 13.07
N MET A 591 17.40 2.73 12.15
CA MET A 591 18.19 2.04 11.12
C MET A 591 19.23 1.12 11.76
N SER A 592 19.69 0.11 11.01
CA SER A 592 20.68 -0.85 11.50
C SER A 592 22.00 -0.22 11.94
N THR A 593 22.37 0.91 11.33
CA THR A 593 23.57 1.68 11.65
C THR A 593 23.35 3.17 11.43
N GLY A 594 24.04 4.00 12.22
CA GLY A 594 23.99 5.45 12.07
C GLY A 594 24.62 5.90 10.76
N ARG A 595 23.87 6.63 9.93
CA ARG A 595 24.32 7.07 8.61
C ARG A 595 23.95 8.52 8.30
N SER A 596 24.91 9.25 7.72
CA SER A 596 24.73 10.61 7.18
C SER A 596 24.95 10.64 5.66
N TYR A 597 24.50 11.70 4.99
CA TYR A 597 24.57 11.82 3.52
C TYR A 597 24.00 10.62 2.76
N ALA A 598 23.01 9.95 3.35
CA ALA A 598 22.22 8.92 2.70
C ALA A 598 21.07 9.61 1.95
N GLY A 599 20.83 9.19 0.70
CA GLY A 599 19.66 9.67 -0.01
C GLY A 599 18.42 8.94 0.45
N VAL A 600 17.28 9.62 0.47
CA VAL A 600 16.01 9.04 0.94
C VAL A 600 14.92 9.35 -0.06
N THR A 601 14.08 8.36 -0.32
CA THR A 601 12.84 8.55 -1.10
C THR A 601 11.76 7.64 -0.55
N VAL A 602 10.53 7.86 -1.00
CA VAL A 602 9.40 6.98 -0.70
C VAL A 602 8.93 6.37 -2.00
N ILE A 603 8.62 5.08 -1.96
CA ILE A 603 8.05 4.32 -3.08
C ILE A 603 6.76 3.63 -2.63
N ASP A 604 5.98 3.18 -3.58
CA ASP A 604 4.97 2.14 -3.34
C ASP A 604 5.65 0.82 -2.97
N LYS A 605 5.14 0.11 -1.96
CA LYS A 605 5.60 -1.23 -1.57
C LYS A 605 5.46 -2.12 -2.81
N PRO A 606 6.56 -2.76 -3.27
CA PRO A 606 6.47 -3.76 -4.31
C PRO A 606 5.52 -4.87 -3.87
N LEU A 607 4.64 -5.29 -4.78
CA LEU A 607 3.72 -6.40 -4.56
C LEU A 607 4.45 -7.75 -4.52
#